data_AF-A0AAE3R758-F1
#
_entry.id   AF-A0AAE3R758-F1
#
_cell.length_a   1.000
_cell.length_b   1.000
_cell.length_c   1.000
_cell.angle_alpha   90.00
_cell.angle_beta   90.00
_cell.angle_gamma   90.00
#
_symmetry.space_group_name_H-M   'P 1'
#
loop_
_entity.id
_entity.type
_entity.pdbx_description
1 polymer ?
#
loop_
_entity_poly.entity_id
_entity_poly.type
_entity_poly.pdbx_seq_one_letter_code
_entity_poly.pdbx_strand_id
1 'polypeptide(L)'
;METEKIFEIKFSGEETIVSATLSNFDECVMLLSSGDVIRYNLLEQTGQHLFSVGSQIERSDGGFDIQAPSTIYTLDSIVVVVNDYKCQGFIHYPGHYNSLHLWREDYHADISRFPIALYKDLSGTPHIIYSVAWNHIQIMNLSTLQILTAAKSLIEEGAEERHIAFYSNHTEGNKSPWPRPYDYFFGKLYMSPSQRKFLSAGWAWGSYDCYNVYDIQEFITNNRISHQAISGWEHDNRTVCWINDNTVIVTYNPDREGDENTTPETPSEIHFYNIAEKKSILERRIAVKGINITNYTLYYDTALDVLIALSFKEGVAILSRDGIILYRDQYFKADEYYPAFRLFLKKGDRSISLYGIKS
;
A
#
# COMPACT_ATOMS: atom_id res chain seq x y z
N MET A 1 -15.23 -9.66 -22.04
CA MET A 1 -14.20 -9.02 -21.20
C MET A 1 -12.87 -9.00 -21.93
N GLU A 2 -12.47 -7.83 -22.41
CA GLU A 2 -11.16 -7.56 -23.04
C GLU A 2 -10.65 -6.19 -22.58
N THR A 3 -9.34 -5.95 -22.68
CA THR A 3 -8.77 -4.62 -22.44
C THR A 3 -8.79 -3.77 -23.71
N GLU A 4 -9.23 -2.53 -23.62
CA GLU A 4 -9.33 -1.61 -24.76
C GLU A 4 -8.61 -0.30 -24.41
N LYS A 5 -7.71 0.14 -25.30
CA LYS A 5 -7.03 1.43 -25.13
C LYS A 5 -8.05 2.55 -25.31
N ILE A 6 -8.25 3.35 -24.26
CA ILE A 6 -9.15 4.51 -24.29
C ILE A 6 -8.37 5.75 -24.70
N PHE A 7 -7.14 5.87 -24.20
CA PHE A 7 -6.38 7.10 -24.32
C PHE A 7 -4.87 6.84 -24.39
N GLU A 8 -4.14 7.65 -25.15
CA GLU A 8 -2.68 7.66 -25.17
C GLU A 8 -2.16 9.08 -25.42
N ILE A 9 -1.27 9.53 -24.56
CA ILE A 9 -0.46 10.75 -24.77
C ILE A 9 1.01 10.37 -24.85
N LYS A 10 1.72 11.09 -25.73
CA LYS A 10 3.17 11.07 -25.83
C LYS A 10 3.70 12.48 -25.58
N PHE A 11 4.70 12.60 -24.71
CA PHE A 11 5.29 13.88 -24.34
C PHE A 11 6.52 14.18 -25.21
N SER A 12 6.60 15.42 -25.72
CA SER A 12 7.65 15.86 -26.64
C SER A 12 8.93 16.37 -25.96
N GLY A 13 8.92 16.67 -24.66
CA GLY A 13 10.08 17.14 -23.89
C GLY A 13 11.07 16.05 -23.50
N GLU A 14 12.34 16.38 -23.20
CA GLU A 14 13.41 15.41 -22.95
C GLU A 14 13.24 14.61 -21.64
N GLU A 15 12.44 15.11 -20.71
CA GLU A 15 12.19 14.48 -19.41
C GLU A 15 11.46 13.15 -19.56
N THR A 16 11.85 12.18 -18.73
CA THR A 16 11.16 10.90 -18.62
C THR A 16 10.27 10.84 -17.39
N ILE A 17 9.23 10.00 -17.45
CA ILE A 17 8.28 9.78 -16.37
C ILE A 17 8.87 8.71 -15.43
N VAL A 18 9.27 9.11 -14.24
CA VAL A 18 9.78 8.22 -13.19
C VAL A 18 8.63 7.42 -12.59
N SER A 19 7.57 8.10 -12.16
CA SER A 19 6.38 7.51 -11.56
C SER A 19 5.12 8.26 -12.00
N ALA A 20 3.99 7.58 -12.04
CA ALA A 20 2.72 8.15 -12.46
C ALA A 20 1.56 7.50 -11.71
N THR A 21 0.54 8.29 -11.40
CA THR A 21 -0.72 7.80 -10.82
C THR A 21 -1.91 8.57 -11.39
N LEU A 22 -3.09 7.96 -11.38
CA LEU A 22 -4.34 8.67 -11.68
C LEU A 22 -4.85 9.36 -10.40
N SER A 23 -5.11 10.66 -10.50
CA SER A 23 -5.89 11.41 -9.49
C SER A 23 -7.37 11.48 -9.86
N ASN A 24 -7.69 11.38 -11.15
CA ASN A 24 -9.06 11.32 -11.67
C ASN A 24 -9.13 10.49 -12.97
N PHE A 25 -10.31 10.31 -13.56
CA PHE A 25 -10.50 9.55 -14.79
C PHE A 25 -9.75 10.15 -15.99
N ASP A 26 -9.56 11.46 -16.00
CA ASP A 26 -8.89 12.26 -17.03
C ASP A 26 -7.64 12.99 -16.51
N GLU A 27 -7.17 12.69 -15.30
CA GLU A 27 -6.08 13.43 -14.68
C GLU A 27 -5.01 12.47 -14.14
N CYS A 28 -3.76 12.73 -14.53
CA CYS A 28 -2.60 11.98 -14.06
C CYS A 28 -1.64 12.92 -13.31
N VAL A 29 -1.09 12.44 -12.21
CA VAL A 29 0.03 13.08 -11.52
C VAL A 29 1.29 12.29 -11.82
N MET A 30 2.35 12.99 -12.21
CA MET A 30 3.61 12.39 -12.66
C MET A 30 4.79 13.00 -11.91
N LEU A 31 5.77 12.16 -11.60
CA LEU A 31 7.11 12.55 -11.18
C LEU A 31 8.03 12.41 -12.40
N LEU A 32 8.67 13.49 -12.79
CA LEU A 32 9.57 13.56 -13.95
C LEU A 32 11.03 13.38 -13.53
N SER A 33 11.90 13.02 -14.48
CA SER A 33 13.33 12.79 -14.25
C SER A 33 14.10 14.04 -13.79
N SER A 34 13.55 15.23 -13.99
CA SER A 34 14.04 16.50 -13.43
C SER A 34 13.81 16.64 -11.93
N GLY A 35 12.95 15.80 -11.36
CA GLY A 35 12.43 15.94 -10.01
C GLY A 35 11.17 16.80 -9.92
N ASP A 36 10.64 17.30 -11.04
CA ASP A 36 9.36 17.99 -11.04
C ASP A 36 8.19 17.03 -10.88
N VAL A 37 7.22 17.44 -10.08
CA VAL A 37 5.93 16.78 -9.93
C VAL A 37 4.88 17.63 -10.61
N ILE A 38 4.23 17.06 -11.61
CA ILE A 38 3.23 17.74 -12.42
C ILE A 38 1.88 17.02 -12.35
N ARG A 39 0.82 17.80 -12.44
CA ARG A 39 -0.54 17.32 -12.69
C ARG A 39 -0.88 17.58 -14.15
N TYR A 40 -1.44 16.61 -14.83
CA TYR A 40 -1.69 16.69 -16.26
C TYR A 40 -3.12 16.25 -16.58
N ASN A 41 -3.90 17.14 -17.17
CA ASN A 41 -5.22 16.83 -17.69
C ASN A 41 -5.05 16.18 -19.08
N LEU A 42 -5.49 14.93 -19.18
CA LEU A 42 -5.35 14.10 -20.36
C LEU A 42 -6.26 14.58 -21.51
N LEU A 43 -7.46 15.06 -21.21
CA LEU A 43 -8.41 15.51 -22.24
C LEU A 43 -8.02 16.87 -22.82
N GLU A 44 -7.70 17.84 -21.96
CA GLU A 44 -7.30 19.19 -22.34
C GLU A 44 -5.83 19.26 -22.81
N GLN A 45 -5.04 18.24 -22.48
CA GLN A 45 -3.60 18.18 -22.75
C GLN A 45 -2.81 19.33 -22.11
N THR A 46 -3.25 19.74 -20.92
CA THR A 46 -2.67 20.82 -20.14
C THR A 46 -1.93 20.27 -18.92
N GLY A 47 -0.73 20.79 -18.67
CA GLY A 47 0.09 20.43 -17.52
C GLY A 47 0.19 21.59 -16.53
N GLN A 48 0.13 21.27 -15.25
CA GLN A 48 0.35 22.18 -14.13
C GLN A 48 1.52 21.65 -13.31
N HIS A 49 2.56 22.48 -13.13
CA HIS A 49 3.60 22.22 -12.15
C HIS A 49 3.03 22.34 -10.73
N LEU A 50 3.33 21.36 -9.88
CA LEU A 50 2.89 21.34 -8.48
C LEU A 50 4.05 21.75 -7.55
N PHE A 51 5.16 21.02 -7.63
CA PHE A 51 6.36 21.23 -6.83
C PHE A 51 7.53 20.41 -7.40
N SER A 52 8.72 20.55 -6.81
CA SER A 52 9.90 19.76 -7.15
C SER A 52 10.41 19.00 -5.92
N VAL A 53 10.83 17.75 -6.09
CA VAL A 53 11.44 16.93 -5.02
C VAL A 53 12.94 17.18 -4.85
N GLY A 54 13.56 17.86 -5.82
CA GLY A 54 14.96 18.26 -5.76
C GLY A 54 15.20 19.31 -4.67
N SER A 55 16.18 19.06 -3.81
CA SER A 55 16.60 19.95 -2.73
C SER A 55 17.96 20.58 -3.06
N GLN A 56 18.09 21.91 -2.93
CA GLN A 56 19.40 22.57 -2.93
C GLN A 56 20.16 22.41 -1.60
N ILE A 57 19.51 21.86 -0.59
CA ILE A 57 20.10 21.61 0.73
C ILE A 57 20.73 20.22 0.69
N GLU A 58 22.05 20.17 0.89
CA GLU A 58 22.75 18.91 1.12
C GLU A 58 22.23 18.26 2.40
N ARG A 59 21.75 17.02 2.28
CA ARG A 59 21.29 16.21 3.42
C ARG A 59 22.26 15.07 3.62
N SER A 60 22.55 14.76 4.89
CA SER A 60 23.46 13.68 5.26
C SER A 60 22.98 12.30 4.80
N ASP A 61 21.68 12.15 4.55
CA ASP A 61 21.06 10.92 4.03
C ASP A 61 20.85 10.92 2.51
N GLY A 62 21.43 11.89 1.79
CA GLY A 62 21.35 12.00 0.33
C GLY A 62 20.07 12.64 -0.22
N GLY A 63 19.06 12.92 0.62
CA GLY A 63 17.80 13.50 0.18
C GLY A 63 16.99 12.57 -0.73
N PHE A 64 15.99 13.15 -1.42
CA PHE A 64 15.11 12.36 -2.29
C PHE A 64 15.87 11.89 -3.53
N ASP A 65 15.89 10.57 -3.75
CA ASP A 65 16.57 9.96 -4.88
C ASP A 65 15.60 9.78 -6.04
N ILE A 66 15.78 10.56 -7.10
CA ILE A 66 14.92 10.52 -8.28
C ILE A 66 15.06 9.23 -9.11
N GLN A 67 16.16 8.48 -8.91
CA GLN A 67 16.41 7.21 -9.58
C GLN A 67 15.88 6.02 -8.79
N ALA A 68 15.51 6.22 -7.52
CA ALA A 68 14.94 5.17 -6.69
C ALA A 68 13.45 4.93 -7.04
N PRO A 69 12.95 3.69 -6.87
CA PRO A 69 11.53 3.41 -6.95
C PRO A 69 10.74 4.37 -6.07
N SER A 70 9.72 4.99 -6.66
CA SER A 70 8.95 6.04 -6.02
C SER A 70 7.46 5.88 -6.33
N THR A 71 6.63 6.14 -5.32
CA THR A 71 5.17 6.05 -5.44
C THR A 71 4.54 7.41 -5.23
N ILE A 72 3.51 7.70 -6.03
CA ILE A 72 2.68 8.89 -5.90
C ILE A 72 1.33 8.45 -5.32
N TYR A 73 0.87 9.13 -4.28
CA TYR A 73 -0.46 8.97 -3.69
C TYR A 73 -1.24 10.26 -3.89
N THR A 74 -2.54 10.14 -4.15
CA THR A 74 -3.41 11.30 -4.36
C THR A 74 -4.68 11.19 -3.52
N LEU A 75 -5.18 12.35 -3.07
CA LEU A 75 -6.48 12.50 -2.42
C LEU A 75 -7.03 13.88 -2.77
N ASP A 76 -8.03 13.92 -3.66
CA ASP A 76 -8.47 15.14 -4.33
C ASP A 76 -7.27 15.92 -4.91
N SER A 77 -7.05 17.16 -4.45
CA SER A 77 -5.94 18.00 -4.84
C SER A 77 -4.61 17.68 -4.15
N ILE A 78 -4.60 16.87 -3.09
CA ILE A 78 -3.39 16.53 -2.33
C ILE A 78 -2.56 15.52 -3.11
N VAL A 79 -1.26 15.76 -3.17
CA VAL A 79 -0.28 14.87 -3.81
C VAL A 79 0.81 14.55 -2.81
N VAL A 80 1.11 13.27 -2.64
CA VAL A 80 2.25 12.78 -1.86
C VAL A 80 3.16 11.99 -2.76
N VAL A 81 4.47 12.26 -2.70
CA VAL A 81 5.49 11.50 -3.43
C VAL A 81 6.52 11.00 -2.43
N VAL A 82 6.82 9.71 -2.44
CA VAL A 82 7.83 9.11 -1.56
C VAL A 82 8.75 8.19 -2.34
N ASN A 83 10.01 8.08 -1.91
CA ASN A 83 10.86 6.97 -2.29
C ASN A 83 10.39 5.72 -1.54
N ASP A 84 10.12 4.63 -2.25
CA ASP A 84 9.54 3.42 -1.66
C ASP A 84 10.47 2.80 -0.62
N TYR A 85 11.77 2.72 -0.88
CA TYR A 85 12.75 2.05 -0.02
C TYR A 85 13.87 2.99 0.44
N LYS A 86 13.49 4.22 0.79
CA LYS A 86 14.39 5.24 1.38
C LYS A 86 13.66 6.06 2.45
N CYS A 87 14.26 7.16 2.89
CA CYS A 87 13.81 7.94 4.02
C CYS A 87 12.96 9.16 3.67
N GLN A 88 12.68 9.40 2.38
CA GLN A 88 12.34 10.73 1.88
C GLN A 88 11.00 10.77 1.15
N GLY A 89 10.23 11.83 1.38
CA GLY A 89 8.98 12.10 0.69
C GLY A 89 8.51 13.54 0.82
N PHE A 90 7.48 13.91 0.09
CA PHE A 90 6.93 15.26 0.05
C PHE A 90 5.41 15.23 -0.10
N ILE A 91 4.73 16.23 0.49
CA ILE A 91 3.30 16.46 0.35
C ILE A 91 3.08 17.85 -0.24
N HIS A 92 2.24 17.94 -1.26
CA HIS A 92 1.71 19.18 -1.80
C HIS A 92 0.22 19.26 -1.51
N TYR A 93 -0.23 20.38 -0.92
CA TYR A 93 -1.65 20.66 -0.68
C TYR A 93 -1.98 22.08 -1.15
N PRO A 94 -2.49 22.23 -2.39
CA PRO A 94 -2.85 23.54 -2.95
C PRO A 94 -3.74 24.35 -2.00
N GLY A 95 -3.42 25.62 -1.83
CA GLY A 95 -4.15 26.53 -0.94
C GLY A 95 -3.74 26.44 0.55
N HIS A 96 -2.98 25.42 0.96
CA HIS A 96 -2.47 25.28 2.33
C HIS A 96 -0.95 25.43 2.39
N TYR A 97 -0.20 24.62 1.64
CA TYR A 97 1.27 24.68 1.60
C TYR A 97 1.81 24.10 0.29
N ASN A 98 2.93 24.67 -0.18
CA ASN A 98 3.53 24.27 -1.45
C ASN A 98 4.23 22.91 -1.38
N SER A 99 5.01 22.66 -0.33
CA SER A 99 5.68 21.38 -0.13
C SER A 99 5.97 21.20 1.35
N LEU A 100 5.46 20.11 1.92
CA LEU A 100 5.80 19.63 3.25
C LEU A 100 6.69 18.40 3.10
N HIS A 101 7.85 18.43 3.73
CA HIS A 101 8.81 17.34 3.67
C HIS A 101 8.44 16.24 4.69
N LEU A 102 8.46 14.99 4.24
CA LEU A 102 8.31 13.79 5.05
C LEU A 102 9.67 13.08 5.19
N TRP A 103 9.98 12.68 6.42
CA TRP A 103 11.17 11.92 6.73
C TRP A 103 10.85 10.76 7.67
N ARG A 104 11.55 9.64 7.48
CA ARG A 104 11.57 8.50 8.41
C ARG A 104 13.00 8.09 8.72
N GLU A 105 13.21 7.43 9.85
CA GLU A 105 14.48 6.80 10.19
C GLU A 105 14.91 5.78 9.14
N ASP A 106 16.22 5.54 9.04
CA ASP A 106 16.85 4.71 8.02
C ASP A 106 16.95 3.22 8.37
N TYR A 107 16.63 2.84 9.61
CA TYR A 107 16.68 1.45 10.06
C TYR A 107 15.75 0.56 9.22
N HIS A 108 16.36 -0.33 8.43
CA HIS A 108 15.69 -1.20 7.45
C HIS A 108 14.84 -0.47 6.41
N ALA A 109 15.09 0.82 6.16
CA ALA A 109 14.36 1.59 5.15
C ALA A 109 14.59 1.08 3.72
N ASP A 110 15.70 0.37 3.48
CA ASP A 110 16.09 -0.26 2.22
C ASP A 110 15.28 -1.52 1.86
N ILE A 111 14.65 -2.15 2.85
CA ILE A 111 13.81 -3.36 2.68
C ILE A 111 12.36 -3.15 3.13
N SER A 112 12.08 -2.13 3.93
CA SER A 112 10.73 -1.79 4.37
C SER A 112 10.17 -0.66 3.53
N ARG A 113 9.09 -0.91 2.78
CA ARG A 113 8.44 0.14 1.98
C ARG A 113 7.99 1.31 2.85
N PHE A 114 8.09 2.55 2.37
CA PHE A 114 7.60 3.75 3.05
C PHE A 114 6.06 3.67 3.16
N PRO A 115 5.51 3.39 4.36
CA PRO A 115 4.09 3.25 4.58
C PRO A 115 3.42 4.61 4.43
N ILE A 116 2.51 4.72 3.47
CA ILE A 116 1.68 5.92 3.22
C ILE A 116 0.24 5.48 2.97
N ALA A 117 -0.71 6.15 3.62
CA ALA A 117 -2.12 6.11 3.26
C ALA A 117 -2.74 7.50 3.39
N LEU A 118 -3.68 7.82 2.50
CA LEU A 118 -4.47 9.05 2.54
C LEU A 118 -5.93 8.68 2.78
N TYR A 119 -6.62 9.46 3.59
CA TYR A 119 -8.05 9.28 3.82
C TYR A 119 -8.72 10.58 4.25
N LYS A 120 -10.05 10.59 4.18
CA LYS A 120 -10.90 11.60 4.80
C LYS A 120 -11.63 11.01 6.00
N ASP A 121 -11.69 11.76 7.08
CA ASP A 121 -12.56 11.41 8.19
C ASP A 121 -14.06 11.61 7.85
N LEU A 122 -14.94 11.36 8.82
CA LEU A 122 -16.39 11.53 8.65
C LEU A 122 -16.80 13.00 8.37
N SER A 123 -15.96 13.96 8.70
CA SER A 123 -16.18 15.39 8.41
C SER A 123 -15.65 15.80 7.03
N GLY A 124 -15.02 14.89 6.29
CA GLY A 124 -14.37 15.16 5.01
C GLY A 124 -12.96 15.75 5.16
N THR A 125 -12.42 15.80 6.37
CA THR A 125 -11.10 16.40 6.64
C THR A 125 -9.99 15.44 6.20
N PRO A 126 -9.03 15.89 5.37
CA PRO A 126 -7.99 15.03 4.84
C PRO A 126 -6.91 14.74 5.88
N HIS A 127 -6.48 13.49 5.91
CA HIS A 127 -5.46 12.96 6.80
C HIS A 127 -4.45 12.12 6.01
N ILE A 128 -3.23 12.03 6.55
CA ILE A 128 -2.19 11.10 6.10
C ILE A 128 -1.80 10.18 7.25
N ILE A 129 -1.60 8.90 6.92
CA ILE A 129 -0.88 7.94 7.75
C ILE A 129 0.51 7.76 7.13
N TYR A 130 1.57 7.99 7.89
CA TYR A 130 2.95 7.89 7.40
C TYR A 130 3.89 7.33 8.47
N SER A 131 4.94 6.60 8.07
CA SER A 131 5.96 6.16 9.04
C SER A 131 6.94 7.28 9.40
N VAL A 132 7.36 7.31 10.66
CA VAL A 132 8.55 8.03 11.12
C VAL A 132 9.70 7.08 11.48
N ALA A 133 9.41 5.80 11.73
CA ALA A 133 10.38 4.72 11.88
C ALA A 133 9.75 3.39 11.42
N TRP A 134 10.54 2.31 11.36
CA TRP A 134 10.09 1.00 10.88
C TRP A 134 8.84 0.45 11.60
N ASN A 135 8.72 0.65 12.91
CA ASN A 135 7.60 0.23 13.75
C ASN A 135 6.72 1.39 14.24
N HIS A 136 6.84 2.56 13.62
CA HIS A 136 6.18 3.77 14.10
C HIS A 136 5.53 4.52 12.95
N ILE A 137 4.20 4.50 12.93
CA ILE A 137 3.37 5.33 12.06
C ILE A 137 2.68 6.45 12.84
N GLN A 138 2.47 7.57 12.16
CA GLN A 138 1.79 8.75 12.65
C GLN A 138 0.59 9.06 11.76
N ILE A 139 -0.49 9.56 12.36
CA ILE A 139 -1.68 10.09 11.68
C ILE A 139 -1.67 11.60 11.85
N MET A 140 -1.62 12.33 10.74
CA MET A 140 -1.60 13.79 10.73
C MET A 140 -2.80 14.34 9.98
N ASN A 141 -3.45 15.32 10.59
CA ASN A 141 -4.46 16.15 9.94
C ASN A 141 -3.76 17.11 8.96
N LEU A 142 -4.04 16.98 7.67
CA LEU A 142 -3.31 17.73 6.63
C LEU A 142 -3.70 19.21 6.58
N SER A 143 -4.90 19.57 7.02
CA SER A 143 -5.34 20.97 7.04
C SER A 143 -4.67 21.79 8.15
N THR A 144 -4.38 21.15 9.29
CA THR A 144 -3.84 21.82 10.49
C THR A 144 -2.40 21.43 10.82
N LEU A 145 -1.86 20.40 10.16
CA LEU A 145 -0.59 19.76 10.46
C LEU A 145 -0.51 19.17 11.88
N GLN A 146 -1.65 18.98 12.55
CA GLN A 146 -1.69 18.36 13.86
C GLN A 146 -1.43 16.85 13.73
N ILE A 147 -0.42 16.37 14.46
CA ILE A 147 -0.13 14.95 14.61
C ILE A 147 -1.04 14.37 15.71
N LEU A 148 -2.03 13.58 15.31
CA LEU A 148 -3.08 13.04 16.18
C LEU A 148 -2.59 11.87 17.06
N THR A 149 -1.50 11.23 16.66
CA THR A 149 -0.91 10.07 17.35
C THR A 149 0.45 10.39 18.00
N ALA A 150 0.74 11.67 18.24
CA ALA A 150 2.02 12.10 18.81
C ALA A 150 2.32 11.49 20.19
N ALA A 151 1.28 11.13 20.95
CA ALA A 151 1.39 10.55 22.28
C ALA A 151 1.38 9.02 22.32
N LYS A 152 1.33 8.32 21.16
CA LYS A 152 1.19 6.86 21.07
C LYS A 152 2.40 6.13 21.67
N SER A 153 2.16 5.16 22.57
CA SER A 153 3.22 4.53 23.37
C SER A 153 4.03 3.41 22.70
N LEU A 154 3.87 3.13 21.41
CA LEU A 154 4.51 2.00 20.68
C LEU A 154 4.53 0.67 21.45
N ILE A 155 3.53 0.43 22.29
CA ILE A 155 3.38 -0.76 23.12
C ILE A 155 1.99 -1.30 22.85
N GLU A 156 1.89 -2.60 22.61
CA GLU A 156 0.62 -3.26 22.35
C GLU A 156 -0.28 -3.30 23.58
N GLU A 157 -1.59 -3.35 23.35
CA GLU A 157 -2.55 -3.67 24.39
C GLU A 157 -2.27 -5.06 24.99
N GLY A 158 -2.34 -5.16 26.31
CA GLY A 158 -2.08 -6.40 27.05
C GLY A 158 -0.61 -6.82 27.12
N ALA A 159 0.33 -6.05 26.56
CA ALA A 159 1.74 -6.46 26.50
C ALA A 159 2.40 -6.56 27.88
N GLU A 160 1.99 -5.71 28.83
CA GLU A 160 2.52 -5.70 30.19
C GLU A 160 2.09 -6.95 30.95
N GLU A 161 0.82 -7.29 30.84
CA GLU A 161 0.22 -8.48 31.42
C GLU A 161 0.86 -9.75 30.84
N ARG A 162 1.07 -9.78 29.51
CA ARG A 162 1.82 -10.87 28.85
C ARG A 162 3.26 -10.96 29.37
N HIS A 163 3.94 -9.84 29.53
CA HIS A 163 5.31 -9.80 30.04
C HIS A 163 5.40 -10.33 31.48
N ILE A 164 4.53 -9.85 32.37
CA ILE A 164 4.49 -10.27 33.78
C ILE A 164 4.16 -11.77 33.87
N ALA A 165 3.15 -12.24 33.12
CA ALA A 165 2.75 -13.65 33.13
C ALA A 165 3.84 -14.57 32.58
N PHE A 166 4.54 -14.16 31.52
CA PHE A 166 5.64 -14.96 30.97
C PHE A 166 6.80 -15.08 31.98
N TYR A 167 7.22 -13.95 32.58
CA TYR A 167 8.38 -13.92 33.48
C TYR A 167 8.08 -14.27 34.94
N SER A 168 6.83 -14.61 35.30
CA SER A 168 6.49 -15.07 36.66
C SER A 168 7.18 -16.38 37.03
N ASN A 169 7.51 -17.21 36.03
CA ASN A 169 8.14 -18.53 36.19
C ASN A 169 9.63 -18.54 35.79
N HIS A 170 10.23 -17.38 35.55
CA HIS A 170 11.61 -17.26 35.05
C HIS A 170 12.51 -16.56 36.08
N THR A 171 13.77 -17.01 36.16
CA THR A 171 14.79 -16.36 37.00
C THR A 171 15.11 -14.96 36.48
N GLU A 172 15.47 -14.06 37.41
CA GLU A 172 15.66 -12.63 37.13
C GLU A 172 16.70 -12.34 36.04
N GLY A 173 17.75 -13.16 35.94
CA GLY A 173 18.80 -13.04 34.92
C GLY A 173 18.34 -13.30 33.48
N ASN A 174 17.15 -13.88 33.27
CA ASN A 174 16.62 -14.18 31.93
C ASN A 174 15.53 -13.19 31.48
N LYS A 175 15.24 -12.15 32.28
CA LYS A 175 14.20 -11.17 31.96
C LYS A 175 14.72 -10.16 30.94
N SER A 176 14.06 -10.08 29.79
CA SER A 176 14.30 -9.00 28.85
C SER A 176 13.78 -7.67 29.42
N PRO A 177 14.33 -6.53 28.98
CA PRO A 177 13.86 -5.23 29.43
C PRO A 177 12.38 -5.00 29.08
N TRP A 178 11.72 -4.19 29.91
CA TRP A 178 10.36 -3.69 29.73
C TRP A 178 10.39 -2.15 29.75
N PRO A 179 9.63 -1.46 28.87
CA PRO A 179 8.84 -2.01 27.77
C PRO A 179 9.69 -2.49 26.59
N ARG A 180 9.13 -3.39 25.78
CA ARG A 180 9.70 -3.70 24.45
C ARG A 180 9.02 -2.82 23.40
N PRO A 181 9.77 -2.30 22.40
CA PRO A 181 9.18 -1.62 21.26
C PRO A 181 8.17 -2.51 20.53
N TYR A 182 7.22 -1.90 19.82
CA TYR A 182 6.29 -2.64 18.97
C TYR A 182 7.06 -3.41 17.90
N ASP A 183 6.86 -4.72 17.87
CA ASP A 183 7.77 -5.63 17.17
C ASP A 183 7.27 -5.96 15.77
N TYR A 184 7.05 -4.90 14.98
CA TYR A 184 6.32 -4.97 13.72
C TYR A 184 6.84 -3.96 12.71
N PHE A 185 7.22 -4.42 11.54
CA PHE A 185 7.62 -3.58 10.41
C PHE A 185 6.37 -3.20 9.62
N PHE A 186 5.98 -1.93 9.69
CA PHE A 186 4.89 -1.44 8.85
C PHE A 186 5.29 -1.49 7.38
N GLY A 187 4.46 -2.14 6.57
CA GLY A 187 4.65 -2.25 5.13
C GLY A 187 3.72 -1.33 4.34
N LYS A 188 3.34 -1.75 3.13
CA LYS A 188 2.37 -0.99 2.32
C LYS A 188 1.03 -0.92 3.06
N LEU A 189 0.45 0.28 3.12
CA LEU A 189 -0.83 0.52 3.76
C LEU A 189 -1.97 0.49 2.73
N TYR A 190 -3.10 -0.10 3.12
CA TYR A 190 -4.31 -0.17 2.31
C TYR A 190 -5.51 0.30 3.13
N MET A 191 -6.16 1.35 2.66
CA MET A 191 -7.40 1.82 3.26
C MET A 191 -8.56 0.88 2.95
N SER A 192 -9.37 0.59 3.98
CA SER A 192 -10.68 -0.03 3.80
C SER A 192 -11.59 0.87 2.94
N PRO A 193 -12.60 0.32 2.24
CA PRO A 193 -13.50 1.11 1.39
C PRO A 193 -14.21 2.27 2.10
N SER A 194 -14.62 2.08 3.37
CA SER A 194 -15.22 3.13 4.20
C SER A 194 -14.22 4.09 4.83
N GLN A 195 -12.92 3.84 4.65
CA GLN A 195 -11.82 4.63 5.20
C GLN A 195 -11.77 4.69 6.74
N ARG A 196 -12.36 3.70 7.42
CA ARG A 196 -12.34 3.62 8.90
C ARG A 196 -11.23 2.74 9.45
N LYS A 197 -10.76 1.80 8.63
CA LYS A 197 -9.65 0.90 8.95
C LYS A 197 -8.54 1.05 7.92
N PHE A 198 -7.30 0.79 8.34
CA PHE A 198 -6.19 0.55 7.42
C PHE A 198 -5.57 -0.82 7.69
N LEU A 199 -5.14 -1.48 6.62
CA LEU A 199 -4.36 -2.70 6.67
C LEU A 199 -2.90 -2.37 6.41
N SER A 200 -2.00 -2.95 7.19
CA SER A 200 -0.56 -2.97 6.92
C SER A 200 -0.16 -4.34 6.39
N ALA A 201 0.37 -4.38 5.16
CA ALA A 201 1.04 -5.54 4.59
C ALA A 201 2.50 -5.58 5.06
N GLY A 202 2.68 -5.71 6.38
CA GLY A 202 3.97 -5.67 7.05
C GLY A 202 4.52 -7.06 7.38
N TRP A 203 5.57 -7.08 8.20
CA TRP A 203 6.26 -8.29 8.61
C TRP A 203 6.79 -8.19 10.05
N ALA A 204 7.11 -9.33 10.65
CA ALA A 204 7.75 -9.46 11.96
C ALA A 204 9.12 -10.12 11.81
N TRP A 205 9.95 -10.09 12.87
CA TRP A 205 11.30 -10.66 12.82
C TRP A 205 11.37 -12.09 12.30
N GLY A 206 12.49 -12.40 11.67
CA GLY A 206 12.69 -13.68 10.99
C GLY A 206 12.17 -13.70 9.56
N SER A 207 11.86 -12.54 8.97
CA SER A 207 11.23 -12.41 7.66
C SER A 207 9.94 -13.23 7.61
N TYR A 208 8.97 -12.80 8.43
CA TYR A 208 7.67 -13.44 8.54
C TYR A 208 6.58 -12.43 8.17
N ASP A 209 5.87 -12.67 7.06
CA ASP A 209 4.75 -11.83 6.65
C ASP A 209 3.70 -11.84 7.76
N CYS A 210 3.27 -10.66 8.19
CA CYS A 210 2.31 -10.51 9.29
C CYS A 210 1.39 -9.34 8.96
N TYR A 211 0.16 -9.64 8.55
CA TYR A 211 -0.76 -8.60 8.08
C TYR A 211 -1.71 -8.20 9.20
N ASN A 212 -1.73 -6.91 9.50
CA ASN A 212 -2.48 -6.36 10.61
C ASN A 212 -3.47 -5.30 10.12
N VAL A 213 -4.67 -5.32 10.69
CA VAL A 213 -5.69 -4.30 10.48
C VAL A 213 -5.83 -3.46 11.74
N TYR A 214 -5.99 -2.15 11.55
CA TYR A 214 -6.12 -1.17 12.61
C TYR A 214 -7.38 -0.35 12.36
N ASP A 215 -8.23 -0.19 13.38
CA ASP A 215 -9.27 0.83 13.38
C ASP A 215 -8.62 2.20 13.62
N ILE A 216 -8.91 3.18 12.75
CA ILE A 216 -8.27 4.49 12.80
C ILE A 216 -8.62 5.23 14.09
N GLN A 217 -9.89 5.20 14.50
CA GLN A 217 -10.34 5.96 15.65
C GLN A 217 -9.75 5.39 16.94
N GLU A 218 -9.73 4.06 17.06
CA GLU A 218 -9.06 3.37 18.16
C GLU A 218 -7.54 3.65 18.13
N PHE A 219 -6.93 3.63 16.95
CA PHE A 219 -5.50 3.93 16.80
C PHE A 219 -5.14 5.35 17.24
N ILE A 220 -5.99 6.34 16.98
CA ILE A 220 -5.79 7.73 17.41
C ILE A 220 -6.01 7.88 18.92
N THR A 221 -7.13 7.36 19.42
CA THR A 221 -7.60 7.67 20.79
C THR A 221 -6.96 6.82 21.88
N ASN A 222 -6.53 5.60 21.56
CA ASN A 222 -5.95 4.70 22.53
C ASN A 222 -4.42 4.85 22.55
N ASN A 223 -3.81 4.97 23.74
CA ASN A 223 -2.35 5.14 23.84
C ASN A 223 -1.58 3.84 23.47
N ARG A 224 -2.21 2.68 23.68
CA ARG A 224 -1.65 1.38 23.30
C ARG A 224 -1.99 1.03 21.85
N ILE A 225 -1.15 0.25 21.20
CA ILE A 225 -1.42 -0.29 19.87
C ILE A 225 -2.37 -1.48 20.01
N SER A 226 -3.55 -1.35 19.41
CA SER A 226 -4.52 -2.42 19.22
C SER A 226 -4.59 -2.71 17.73
N HIS A 227 -4.49 -3.98 17.37
CA HIS A 227 -4.55 -4.44 15.99
C HIS A 227 -5.26 -5.78 15.94
N GLN A 228 -5.89 -6.03 14.80
CA GLN A 228 -6.44 -7.32 14.45
C GLN A 228 -5.49 -8.00 13.47
N ALA A 229 -4.81 -9.05 13.93
CA ALA A 229 -3.98 -9.88 13.07
C ALA A 229 -4.88 -10.62 12.07
N ILE A 230 -4.53 -10.56 10.77
CA ILE A 230 -5.17 -11.36 9.73
C ILE A 230 -4.66 -12.80 9.84
N SER A 231 -3.35 -12.97 9.62
CA SER A 231 -2.58 -14.19 9.80
C SER A 231 -1.10 -13.84 9.54
N GLY A 232 -0.21 -14.83 9.63
CA GLY A 232 1.16 -14.71 9.14
C GLY A 232 1.62 -15.94 8.37
N TRP A 233 2.73 -15.76 7.64
CA TRP A 233 3.23 -16.68 6.62
C TRP A 233 4.74 -16.51 6.40
N GLU A 234 5.38 -17.46 5.72
CA GLU A 234 6.77 -17.32 5.26
C GLU A 234 6.93 -16.08 4.37
N HIS A 235 7.93 -15.22 4.54
CA HIS A 235 7.97 -13.96 3.79
C HIS A 235 8.01 -14.16 2.27
N ASP A 236 6.95 -13.71 1.58
CA ASP A 236 6.82 -13.81 0.13
C ASP A 236 6.21 -12.54 -0.49
N ASN A 237 6.10 -11.46 0.28
CA ASN A 237 5.50 -10.19 -0.16
C ASN A 237 4.13 -10.41 -0.82
N ARG A 238 3.28 -11.22 -0.18
CA ARG A 238 1.96 -11.60 -0.71
C ARG A 238 1.13 -10.37 -1.03
N THR A 239 0.30 -10.49 -2.05
CA THR A 239 -0.69 -9.45 -2.29
C THR A 239 -1.88 -9.63 -1.38
N VAL A 240 -2.35 -8.50 -0.87
CA VAL A 240 -3.57 -8.34 -0.10
C VAL A 240 -4.43 -7.25 -0.72
N CYS A 241 -5.74 -7.42 -0.71
CA CYS A 241 -6.65 -6.34 -1.06
C CYS A 241 -7.99 -6.44 -0.29
N TRP A 242 -8.66 -5.31 -0.16
CA TRP A 242 -9.98 -5.21 0.43
C TRP A 242 -11.06 -5.60 -0.57
N ILE A 243 -12.01 -6.42 -0.14
CA ILE A 243 -13.26 -6.69 -0.90
C ILE A 243 -14.37 -5.75 -0.42
N ASN A 244 -14.46 -5.57 0.90
CA ASN A 244 -15.37 -4.67 1.61
C ASN A 244 -14.77 -4.36 2.99
N ASP A 245 -15.42 -3.57 3.85
CA ASP A 245 -14.89 -3.16 5.17
C ASP A 245 -14.64 -4.30 6.19
N ASN A 246 -15.16 -5.48 5.89
CA ASN A 246 -15.11 -6.65 6.75
C ASN A 246 -14.42 -7.85 6.09
N THR A 247 -13.98 -7.75 4.84
CA THR A 247 -13.37 -8.87 4.12
C THR A 247 -12.11 -8.42 3.41
N VAL A 248 -10.99 -9.06 3.73
CA VAL A 248 -9.73 -8.94 3.02
C VAL A 248 -9.40 -10.26 2.33
N ILE A 249 -8.73 -10.19 1.19
CA ILE A 249 -8.17 -11.37 0.55
C ILE A 249 -6.64 -11.33 0.58
N VAL A 250 -6.03 -12.50 0.70
CA VAL A 250 -4.58 -12.66 0.66
C VAL A 250 -4.23 -13.78 -0.32
N THR A 251 -3.25 -13.55 -1.20
CA THR A 251 -2.71 -14.60 -2.07
C THR A 251 -1.90 -15.58 -1.25
N TYR A 252 -2.02 -16.87 -1.54
CA TYR A 252 -1.40 -17.93 -0.75
C TYR A 252 -0.75 -18.97 -1.67
N ASN A 253 0.41 -19.48 -1.31
CA ASN A 253 1.08 -20.55 -2.04
C ASN A 253 1.27 -21.75 -1.09
N PRO A 254 0.45 -22.80 -1.21
CA PRO A 254 0.52 -23.96 -0.31
C PRO A 254 1.90 -24.63 -0.30
N ASP A 255 2.56 -24.73 -1.45
CA ASP A 255 3.90 -25.35 -1.58
C ASP A 255 4.97 -24.57 -0.82
N ARG A 256 4.97 -23.23 -0.94
CA ARG A 256 5.93 -22.37 -0.23
C ARG A 256 5.74 -22.35 1.27
N GLU A 257 4.51 -22.57 1.72
CA GLU A 257 4.18 -22.66 3.14
C GLU A 257 4.50 -24.03 3.74
N GLY A 258 4.86 -25.01 2.89
CA GLY A 258 5.14 -26.37 3.34
C GLY A 258 3.89 -27.12 3.79
N ASP A 259 2.73 -26.82 3.20
CA ASP A 259 1.49 -27.54 3.48
C ASP A 259 1.64 -29.04 3.13
N GLU A 260 0.96 -29.90 3.88
CA GLU A 260 1.05 -31.35 3.64
C GLU A 260 0.47 -31.72 2.27
N ASN A 261 1.19 -32.57 1.52
CA ASN A 261 0.79 -33.07 0.20
C ASN A 261 0.74 -32.02 -0.92
N THR A 262 1.47 -30.91 -0.78
CA THR A 262 1.62 -29.91 -1.85
C THR A 262 2.90 -30.12 -2.64
N THR A 263 2.88 -29.72 -3.90
CA THR A 263 4.04 -29.72 -4.80
C THR A 263 4.13 -28.37 -5.51
N PRO A 264 5.22 -28.06 -6.24
CA PRO A 264 5.32 -26.81 -7.01
C PRO A 264 4.20 -26.61 -8.06
N GLU A 265 3.50 -27.69 -8.44
CA GLU A 265 2.35 -27.69 -9.35
C GLU A 265 1.02 -27.47 -8.64
N THR A 266 0.99 -27.51 -7.31
CA THR A 266 -0.21 -27.20 -6.52
C THR A 266 -0.65 -25.77 -6.83
N PRO A 267 -1.91 -25.56 -7.25
CA PRO A 267 -2.41 -24.23 -7.55
C PRO A 267 -2.29 -23.29 -6.36
N SER A 268 -1.81 -22.08 -6.60
CA SER A 268 -1.87 -21.00 -5.62
C SER A 268 -3.32 -20.65 -5.31
N GLU A 269 -3.55 -20.13 -4.12
CA GLU A 269 -4.88 -19.87 -3.58
C GLU A 269 -5.13 -18.38 -3.31
N ILE A 270 -6.40 -18.03 -3.18
CA ILE A 270 -6.86 -16.78 -2.60
C ILE A 270 -7.62 -17.11 -1.32
N HIS A 271 -7.15 -16.59 -0.20
CA HIS A 271 -7.75 -16.77 1.13
C HIS A 271 -8.62 -15.56 1.47
N PHE A 272 -9.85 -15.78 1.91
CA PHE A 272 -10.81 -14.75 2.30
C PHE A 272 -10.90 -14.71 3.83
N TYR A 273 -10.46 -13.61 4.42
CA TYR A 273 -10.53 -13.38 5.85
C TYR A 273 -11.65 -12.40 6.18
N ASN A 274 -12.56 -12.81 7.05
CA ASN A 274 -13.53 -11.93 7.68
C ASN A 274 -12.94 -11.32 8.94
N ILE A 275 -13.11 -10.00 9.07
CA ILE A 275 -12.59 -9.17 10.14
C ILE A 275 -13.68 -8.31 10.82
N ALA A 276 -14.93 -8.74 10.74
CA ALA A 276 -16.06 -8.07 11.41
C ALA A 276 -15.98 -8.21 12.93
N GLU A 277 -15.49 -9.36 13.41
CA GLU A 277 -15.29 -9.64 14.82
C GLU A 277 -13.88 -9.26 15.28
N LYS A 278 -13.60 -9.36 16.59
CA LYS A 278 -12.28 -9.05 17.16
C LYS A 278 -11.14 -9.93 16.63
N LYS A 279 -11.46 -11.15 16.16
CA LYS A 279 -10.50 -12.10 15.61
C LYS A 279 -10.80 -12.28 14.13
N SER A 280 -9.75 -12.31 13.31
CA SER A 280 -9.89 -12.68 11.91
C SER A 280 -10.33 -14.15 11.79
N ILE A 281 -11.21 -14.43 10.83
CA ILE A 281 -11.67 -15.78 10.53
C ILE A 281 -11.44 -16.04 9.05
N LEU A 282 -10.68 -17.10 8.73
CA LEU A 282 -10.57 -17.59 7.37
C LEU A 282 -11.89 -18.23 6.95
N GLU A 283 -12.67 -17.54 6.13
CA GLU A 283 -13.99 -18.01 5.68
C GLU A 283 -13.91 -18.99 4.53
N ARG A 284 -12.99 -18.72 3.59
CA ARG A 284 -12.94 -19.46 2.31
C ARG A 284 -11.54 -19.44 1.72
N ARG A 285 -11.19 -20.53 1.04
CA ARG A 285 -10.00 -20.67 0.20
C ARG A 285 -10.43 -21.00 -1.22
N ILE A 286 -9.72 -20.45 -2.21
CA ILE A 286 -10.03 -20.66 -3.62
C ILE A 286 -8.74 -20.94 -4.36
N ALA A 287 -8.62 -22.15 -4.91
CA ALA A 287 -7.52 -22.51 -5.78
C ALA A 287 -7.66 -21.84 -7.16
N VAL A 288 -6.64 -21.11 -7.59
CA VAL A 288 -6.58 -20.44 -8.88
C VAL A 288 -5.74 -21.27 -9.84
N LYS A 289 -6.38 -21.90 -10.83
CA LYS A 289 -5.70 -22.75 -11.80
C LYS A 289 -5.21 -21.95 -13.00
N GLY A 290 -4.02 -22.31 -13.51
CA GLY A 290 -3.46 -21.78 -14.76
C GLY A 290 -2.60 -20.53 -14.64
N ILE A 291 -2.50 -19.95 -13.44
CA ILE A 291 -1.57 -18.87 -13.09
C ILE A 291 -1.08 -19.06 -11.64
N ASN A 292 0.11 -18.55 -11.34
CA ASN A 292 0.57 -18.43 -9.96
C ASN A 292 0.13 -17.07 -9.42
N ILE A 293 -0.97 -17.02 -8.67
CA ILE A 293 -1.58 -15.76 -8.24
C ILE A 293 -0.68 -14.96 -7.27
N THR A 294 0.30 -15.57 -6.60
CA THR A 294 1.22 -14.84 -5.72
C THR A 294 2.18 -13.93 -6.49
N ASN A 295 2.34 -14.14 -7.81
CA ASN A 295 3.15 -13.28 -8.69
C ASN A 295 2.40 -12.01 -9.16
N TYR A 296 1.18 -11.77 -8.68
CA TYR A 296 0.31 -10.70 -9.13
C TYR A 296 -0.05 -9.75 -8.00
N THR A 297 -0.17 -8.45 -8.33
CA THR A 297 -0.90 -7.48 -7.52
C THR A 297 -2.39 -7.62 -7.79
N LEU A 298 -3.21 -7.74 -6.74
CA LEU A 298 -4.66 -7.88 -6.83
C LEU A 298 -5.38 -6.57 -6.48
N TYR A 299 -6.44 -6.32 -7.23
CA TYR A 299 -7.43 -5.29 -6.96
C TYR A 299 -8.82 -5.94 -7.03
N TYR A 300 -9.77 -5.40 -6.29
CA TYR A 300 -11.17 -5.81 -6.41
C TYR A 300 -11.98 -4.68 -7.03
N ASP A 301 -12.69 -4.99 -8.11
CA ASP A 301 -13.64 -4.07 -8.73
C ASP A 301 -15.05 -4.45 -8.25
N THR A 302 -15.57 -3.67 -7.31
CA THR A 302 -16.90 -3.88 -6.73
C THR A 302 -18.03 -3.73 -7.75
N ALA A 303 -17.86 -2.89 -8.78
CA ALA A 303 -18.90 -2.64 -9.78
C ALA A 303 -19.02 -3.80 -10.77
N LEU A 304 -17.90 -4.48 -11.05
CA LEU A 304 -17.86 -5.67 -11.92
C LEU A 304 -17.93 -6.99 -11.14
N ASP A 305 -17.76 -6.95 -9.82
CA ASP A 305 -17.68 -8.12 -8.93
C ASP A 305 -16.57 -9.10 -9.34
N VAL A 306 -15.40 -8.57 -9.70
CA VAL A 306 -14.24 -9.35 -10.18
C VAL A 306 -12.95 -8.96 -9.47
N LEU A 307 -11.96 -9.86 -9.52
CA LEU A 307 -10.60 -9.61 -9.12
C LEU A 307 -9.75 -9.29 -10.35
N ILE A 308 -9.01 -8.18 -10.28
CA ILE A 308 -8.06 -7.76 -11.30
C ILE A 308 -6.66 -8.11 -10.80
N ALA A 309 -5.96 -8.97 -11.51
CA ALA A 309 -4.61 -9.41 -11.21
C ALA A 309 -3.63 -8.81 -12.21
N LEU A 310 -2.64 -8.04 -11.74
CA LEU A 310 -1.59 -7.42 -12.53
C LEU A 310 -0.22 -8.01 -12.22
N SER A 311 0.52 -8.39 -13.26
CA SER A 311 1.93 -8.79 -13.15
C SER A 311 2.73 -8.22 -14.31
N PHE A 312 3.83 -7.55 -14.00
CA PHE A 312 4.75 -7.08 -15.06
C PHE A 312 5.34 -8.27 -15.84
N LYS A 313 5.50 -9.43 -15.20
CA LYS A 313 6.02 -10.65 -15.84
C LYS A 313 4.93 -11.45 -16.54
N GLU A 314 3.75 -11.60 -15.92
CA GLU A 314 2.71 -12.53 -16.41
C GLU A 314 1.51 -11.85 -17.09
N GLY A 315 1.45 -10.52 -17.08
CA GLY A 315 0.42 -9.73 -17.76
C GLY A 315 -0.78 -9.45 -16.87
N VAL A 316 -1.97 -9.38 -17.46
CA VAL A 316 -3.23 -9.14 -16.74
C VAL A 316 -4.11 -10.39 -16.77
N ALA A 317 -4.75 -10.67 -15.64
CA ALA A 317 -5.86 -11.62 -15.56
C ALA A 317 -7.06 -10.98 -14.85
N ILE A 318 -8.27 -11.27 -15.32
CA ILE A 318 -9.53 -10.93 -14.65
C ILE A 318 -10.12 -12.24 -14.16
N LEU A 319 -10.36 -12.33 -12.86
CA LEU A 319 -10.91 -13.51 -12.22
C LEU A 319 -12.30 -13.24 -11.65
N SER A 320 -13.18 -14.22 -11.70
CA SER A 320 -14.40 -14.21 -10.90
C SER A 320 -14.04 -14.27 -9.40
N ARG A 321 -15.02 -13.99 -8.54
CA ARG A 321 -14.89 -14.21 -7.09
C ARG A 321 -14.63 -15.65 -6.68
N ASP A 322 -14.83 -16.60 -7.58
CA ASP A 322 -14.58 -18.02 -7.37
C ASP A 322 -13.26 -18.47 -8.01
N GLY A 323 -12.40 -17.52 -8.41
CA GLY A 323 -11.06 -17.81 -8.92
C GLY A 323 -11.03 -18.33 -10.36
N ILE A 324 -12.15 -18.25 -11.08
CA ILE A 324 -12.22 -18.63 -12.51
C ILE A 324 -11.63 -17.49 -13.33
N ILE A 325 -10.63 -17.78 -14.16
CA ILE A 325 -10.06 -16.80 -15.10
C ILE A 325 -11.09 -16.50 -16.19
N LEU A 326 -11.63 -15.29 -16.18
CA LEU A 326 -12.61 -14.78 -17.16
C LEU A 326 -11.92 -14.19 -18.40
N TYR A 327 -10.74 -13.61 -18.20
CA TYR A 327 -9.91 -13.03 -19.25
C TYR A 327 -8.44 -13.08 -18.83
N ARG A 328 -7.54 -13.27 -19.80
CA ARG A 328 -6.10 -13.20 -19.58
C ARG A 328 -5.42 -12.63 -20.81
N ASP A 329 -4.53 -11.67 -20.59
CA ASP A 329 -3.61 -11.18 -21.60
C ASP A 329 -2.20 -11.13 -21.02
N GLN A 330 -1.36 -12.05 -21.48
CA GLN A 330 0.02 -12.16 -21.03
C GLN A 330 0.95 -11.08 -21.61
N TYR A 331 0.52 -10.37 -22.66
CA TYR A 331 1.33 -9.34 -23.33
C TYR A 331 0.98 -7.94 -22.84
N PHE A 332 -0.23 -7.73 -22.35
CA PHE A 332 -0.62 -6.47 -21.73
C PHE A 332 0.02 -6.32 -20.34
N LYS A 333 0.98 -5.41 -20.24
CA LYS A 333 1.64 -5.02 -18.98
C LYS A 333 1.14 -3.64 -18.57
N ALA A 334 0.32 -3.60 -17.54
CA ALA A 334 -0.11 -2.37 -16.87
C ALA A 334 0.69 -2.18 -15.58
N ASP A 335 0.91 -0.92 -15.20
CA ASP A 335 1.61 -0.57 -13.96
C ASP A 335 0.64 -0.61 -12.77
N GLU A 336 -0.59 -0.13 -12.96
CA GLU A 336 -1.60 -0.05 -11.91
C GLU A 336 -3.03 -0.14 -12.47
N TYR A 337 -3.97 -0.51 -11.62
CA TYR A 337 -5.40 -0.52 -11.91
C TYR A 337 -6.14 0.32 -10.88
N TYR A 338 -7.09 1.14 -11.33
CA TYR A 338 -7.84 2.07 -10.52
C TYR A 338 -9.31 1.65 -10.49
N PRO A 339 -9.78 0.91 -9.46
CA PRO A 339 -11.15 0.41 -9.39
C PRO A 339 -12.22 1.52 -9.50
N ALA A 340 -11.95 2.70 -8.93
CA ALA A 340 -12.88 3.83 -8.98
C ALA A 340 -13.19 4.31 -10.40
N PHE A 341 -12.21 4.20 -11.31
CA PHE A 341 -12.34 4.61 -12.71
C PHE A 341 -12.50 3.42 -13.65
N ARG A 342 -12.18 2.22 -13.18
CA ARG A 342 -12.10 0.96 -13.95
C ARG A 342 -11.11 1.07 -15.10
N LEU A 343 -9.98 1.70 -14.82
CA LEU A 343 -8.91 1.98 -15.78
C LEU A 343 -7.61 1.32 -15.36
N PHE A 344 -6.91 0.74 -16.33
CA PHE A 344 -5.50 0.40 -16.21
C PHE A 344 -4.65 1.59 -16.65
N LEU A 345 -3.63 1.90 -15.86
CA LEU A 345 -2.58 2.84 -16.21
C LEU A 345 -1.38 2.08 -16.76
N LYS A 346 -0.89 2.52 -17.91
CA LYS A 346 0.39 2.10 -18.46
C LYS A 346 1.29 3.32 -18.69
N LYS A 347 2.45 3.31 -18.03
CA LYS A 347 3.50 4.32 -18.12
C LYS A 347 4.60 3.82 -19.04
N GLY A 348 4.89 4.59 -20.08
CA GLY A 348 6.15 4.53 -20.80
C GLY A 348 7.11 5.60 -20.31
N ASP A 349 8.35 5.61 -20.80
CA ASP A 349 9.32 6.64 -20.42
C ASP A 349 8.80 8.05 -20.72
N ARG A 350 8.02 8.21 -21.79
CA ARG A 350 7.48 9.51 -22.24
C ARG A 350 6.06 9.39 -22.74
N SER A 351 5.29 8.46 -22.20
CA SER A 351 3.90 8.27 -22.57
C SER A 351 3.06 7.77 -21.42
N ILE A 352 1.80 8.17 -21.40
CA ILE A 352 0.77 7.62 -20.53
C ILE A 352 -0.31 7.03 -21.43
N SER A 353 -0.74 5.81 -21.16
CA SER A 353 -1.85 5.16 -21.84
C SER A 353 -2.84 4.62 -20.83
N LEU A 354 -4.13 4.88 -21.07
CA LEU A 354 -5.22 4.36 -20.25
C LEU A 354 -6.01 3.32 -21.03
N TYR A 355 -6.36 2.24 -20.34
CA TYR A 355 -7.13 1.14 -20.90
C TYR A 355 -8.35 0.86 -20.02
N GLY A 356 -9.50 0.60 -20.62
CA GLY A 356 -10.71 0.16 -19.92
C GLY A 356 -10.96 -1.33 -20.08
N ILE A 357 -11.96 -1.82 -19.35
CA ILE A 357 -12.51 -3.18 -19.52
C ILE A 357 -13.75 -3.07 -20.40
N LYS A 358 -13.74 -3.75 -21.54
CA LYS A 358 -14.91 -3.89 -22.42
C LYS A 358 -15.67 -5.15 -22.02
N SER A 359 -16.94 -4.98 -21.63
CA SER A 359 -17.83 -6.07 -21.20
C SER A 359 -18.03 -7.10 -22.31
#